data_AF-A0A9P5TLZ3-F1
#
_entry.id   AF-A0A9P5TLZ3-F1
#
_cell.length_a   1.000
_cell.length_b   1.000
_cell.length_c   1.000
_cell.angle_alpha   90.00
_cell.angle_beta   90.00
_cell.angle_gamma   90.00
#
_symmetry.space_group_name_H-M   'P 1'
#
loop_
_entity.id
_entity.type
_entity.pdbx_description
1 polymer ?
#
loop_
_entity_poly.entity_id
_entity_poly.type
_entity_poly.pdbx_seq_one_letter_code
_entity_poly.pdbx_strand_id
1 'polypeptide(L)'
;MPSFHPPPHTPISPFFPPPNFGTAQVPYTTYRPICYEKGLIKIDIRVDPSGQVFPDLPTMSKLVNVDYPQAPIRVSLWNWAPSASAAEMYLRSGVVHVLSGHFKFVFGLLWRWHSARLDLKLIEALVMHICGGDSRKIPIGGGPGILESVKFTRAGDIKDVQLVDTFLSRLSGQQMHELCIGVSDSAKPFSILRTFRSIHYAFLTRLELDGFAVSAFQVHELLIETLNIMECVVSDLTGPFQELARP
;
A
#
# COMPACT_ATOMS: atom_id res chain seq x y z
N MET A 1 -7.45 -50.83 66.62
CA MET A 1 -7.65 -50.35 65.23
C MET A 1 -8.51 -49.10 65.25
N PRO A 2 -7.94 -47.93 64.95
CA PRO A 2 -8.70 -46.73 64.56
C PRO A 2 -8.15 -46.17 63.22
N SER A 3 -8.90 -46.26 62.11
CA SER A 3 -9.84 -45.24 61.58
C SER A 3 -9.20 -43.90 61.22
N PHE A 4 -9.00 -43.71 59.91
CA PHE A 4 -8.56 -42.49 59.23
C PHE A 4 -9.58 -41.35 59.37
N HIS A 5 -9.12 -40.15 59.73
CA HIS A 5 -9.83 -38.88 59.60
C HIS A 5 -9.20 -38.04 58.46
N PRO A 6 -9.98 -37.40 57.57
CA PRO A 6 -9.45 -36.40 56.65
C PRO A 6 -9.26 -35.03 57.34
N PRO A 7 -8.27 -34.22 56.93
CA PRO A 7 -7.95 -32.93 57.56
C PRO A 7 -8.88 -31.78 57.11
N PRO A 8 -8.89 -30.65 57.87
CA PRO A 8 -9.95 -29.64 57.85
C PRO A 8 -9.79 -28.54 56.80
N HIS A 9 -10.93 -27.88 56.59
CA HIS A 9 -11.22 -26.74 55.70
C HIS A 9 -10.13 -25.66 55.59
N THR A 10 -9.83 -25.29 54.35
CA THR A 10 -9.08 -24.09 53.97
C THR A 10 -9.89 -22.80 54.19
N PRO A 11 -9.23 -21.67 54.55
CA PRO A 11 -9.90 -20.42 54.89
C PRO A 11 -10.44 -19.65 53.68
N ILE A 12 -11.53 -18.92 53.93
CA ILE A 12 -12.28 -18.07 53.01
C ILE A 12 -11.42 -16.86 52.60
N SER A 13 -11.27 -16.64 51.30
CA SER A 13 -10.53 -15.50 50.70
C SER A 13 -11.35 -14.20 50.80
N PRO A 14 -10.73 -13.03 51.02
CA PRO A 14 -11.43 -11.75 51.13
C PRO A 14 -12.03 -11.31 49.78
N PHE A 15 -13.28 -10.85 49.84
CA PHE A 15 -14.03 -10.22 48.75
C PHE A 15 -13.20 -9.16 48.01
N PHE A 16 -12.86 -9.43 46.74
CA PHE A 16 -12.49 -8.40 45.78
C PHE A 16 -13.78 -7.84 45.15
N PRO A 17 -13.97 -6.51 45.09
CA PRO A 17 -15.06 -5.95 44.30
C PRO A 17 -14.86 -6.32 42.83
N PRO A 18 -15.94 -6.64 42.09
CA PRO A 18 -15.83 -7.01 40.68
C PRO A 18 -15.17 -5.87 39.90
N PRO A 19 -14.31 -6.18 38.91
CA PRO A 19 -13.69 -5.17 38.07
C PRO A 19 -14.80 -4.39 37.36
N ASN A 20 -14.75 -3.09 37.55
CA ASN A 20 -15.57 -2.13 36.85
C ASN A 20 -15.18 -2.22 35.37
N PHE A 21 -15.89 -3.03 34.58
CA PHE A 21 -15.82 -3.03 33.12
C PHE A 21 -16.51 -1.76 32.61
N GLY A 22 -15.93 -0.61 32.97
CA GLY A 22 -16.07 0.59 32.18
C GLY A 22 -15.54 0.25 30.80
N THR A 23 -16.45 0.17 29.83
CA THR A 23 -16.10 0.24 28.43
C THR A 23 -15.31 1.53 28.25
N ALA A 24 -13.98 1.43 28.30
CA ALA A 24 -13.11 2.44 27.72
C ALA A 24 -13.50 2.48 26.25
N GLN A 25 -14.44 3.35 25.90
CA GLN A 25 -14.72 3.71 24.52
C GLN A 25 -13.39 4.24 24.00
N VAL A 26 -12.67 3.37 23.28
CA VAL A 26 -11.62 3.81 22.37
C VAL A 26 -12.31 4.87 21.51
N PRO A 27 -11.85 6.14 21.52
CA PRO A 27 -12.53 7.17 20.76
C PRO A 27 -12.61 6.68 19.32
N TYR A 28 -13.83 6.51 18.81
CA TYR A 28 -14.08 6.27 17.40
C TYR A 28 -13.49 7.48 16.67
N THR A 29 -12.23 7.38 16.24
CA THR A 29 -11.64 8.34 15.33
C THR A 29 -12.46 8.21 14.06
N THR A 30 -13.35 9.19 13.83
CA THR A 30 -14.12 9.25 12.60
C THR A 30 -13.13 9.19 11.45
N TYR A 31 -13.21 8.14 10.64
CA TYR A 31 -12.35 8.00 9.48
C TYR A 31 -12.49 9.25 8.61
N ARG A 32 -11.38 9.97 8.41
CA ARG A 32 -11.33 11.18 7.59
C ARG A 32 -10.63 10.84 6.28
N PRO A 33 -11.38 10.62 5.18
CA PRO A 33 -10.79 10.23 3.90
C PRO A 33 -9.93 11.34 3.28
N ILE A 34 -10.15 12.59 3.67
CA ILE A 34 -9.27 13.71 3.31
C ILE A 34 -8.95 14.50 4.57
N CYS A 35 -7.67 14.76 4.81
CA CYS A 35 -7.23 15.71 5.84
C CYS A 35 -6.12 16.63 5.33
N TYR A 36 -6.07 17.85 5.85
CA TYR A 36 -4.99 18.80 5.60
C TYR A 36 -4.16 18.94 6.87
N GLU A 37 -2.90 18.53 6.81
CA GLU A 37 -2.01 18.50 7.97
C GLU A 37 -0.61 18.95 7.55
N LYS A 38 -0.05 19.93 8.27
CA LYS A 38 1.32 20.43 8.07
C LYS A 38 1.62 20.83 6.61
N GLY A 39 0.68 21.48 5.93
CA GLY A 39 0.87 21.92 4.54
C GLY A 39 0.56 20.87 3.47
N LEU A 40 0.25 19.63 3.87
CA LEU A 40 0.05 18.48 2.99
C LEU A 40 -1.41 18.03 3.01
N ILE A 41 -2.04 17.90 1.85
CA ILE A 41 -3.33 17.20 1.72
C ILE A 41 -3.07 15.71 1.72
N LYS A 42 -3.69 14.97 2.62
CA LYS A 42 -3.67 13.50 2.63
C LYS A 42 -5.02 13.01 2.13
N ILE A 43 -5.00 12.23 1.06
CA ILE A 43 -6.18 11.64 0.43
C ILE A 43 -6.05 10.13 0.58
N ASP A 44 -7.01 9.52 1.26
CA ASP A 44 -7.11 8.07 1.45
C ASP A 44 -8.38 7.56 0.78
N ILE A 45 -8.20 6.86 -0.33
CA ILE A 45 -9.29 6.35 -1.15
C ILE A 45 -9.57 4.91 -0.73
N ARG A 46 -10.80 4.67 -0.26
CA ARG A 46 -11.25 3.36 0.20
C ARG A 46 -12.67 3.07 -0.25
N VAL A 47 -12.99 1.79 -0.25
CA VAL A 47 -14.32 1.24 -0.45
C VAL A 47 -14.78 0.74 0.91
N ASP A 48 -15.96 1.17 1.32
CA ASP A 48 -16.57 0.67 2.54
C ASP A 48 -17.20 -0.73 2.31
N PRO A 49 -17.69 -1.42 3.35
CA PRO A 49 -18.36 -2.70 3.18
C PRO A 49 -19.63 -2.66 2.30
N SER A 50 -20.23 -1.49 2.08
CA SER A 50 -21.39 -1.32 1.20
C SER A 50 -21.02 -1.23 -0.28
N GLY A 51 -19.73 -1.09 -0.60
CA GLY A 51 -19.24 -0.91 -1.97
C GLY A 51 -19.16 0.56 -2.39
N GLN A 52 -19.40 1.50 -1.48
CA GLN A 52 -19.27 2.93 -1.74
C GLN A 52 -17.81 3.37 -1.64
N VAL A 53 -17.36 4.15 -2.63
CA VAL A 53 -16.01 4.73 -2.66
C VAL A 53 -16.00 6.05 -1.91
N PHE A 54 -15.04 6.19 -0.98
CA PHE A 54 -14.79 7.40 -0.20
C PHE A 54 -13.34 7.86 -0.39
N PRO A 55 -13.07 9.17 -0.44
CA PRO A 55 -14.04 10.26 -0.52
C PRO A 55 -14.76 10.24 -1.87
N ASP A 56 -15.95 10.84 -1.97
CA ASP A 56 -16.59 11.00 -3.27
C ASP A 56 -15.84 12.03 -4.14
N LEU A 57 -15.94 11.86 -5.47
CA LEU A 57 -15.27 12.71 -6.46
C LEU A 57 -15.60 14.21 -6.31
N PRO A 58 -16.88 14.64 -6.16
CA PRO A 58 -17.21 16.06 -5.92
C PRO A 58 -16.51 16.65 -4.71
N THR A 59 -16.55 15.96 -3.56
CA THR A 59 -15.87 16.40 -2.34
C THR A 59 -14.36 16.49 -2.53
N MET A 60 -13.75 15.47 -3.16
CA MET A 60 -12.32 15.46 -3.46
C MET A 60 -11.93 16.61 -4.41
N SER A 61 -12.71 16.84 -5.46
CA SER A 61 -12.48 17.92 -6.42
C SER A 61 -12.54 19.30 -5.76
N LYS A 62 -13.57 19.55 -4.94
CA LYS A 62 -13.70 20.82 -4.20
C LYS A 62 -12.48 21.05 -3.31
N LEU A 63 -12.13 20.08 -2.47
CA LEU A 63 -11.02 20.23 -1.52
C LEU A 63 -9.68 20.46 -2.25
N VAL A 64 -9.42 19.67 -3.29
CA VAL A 64 -8.11 19.67 -3.95
C VAL A 64 -7.92 20.84 -4.93
N ASN A 65 -8.99 21.28 -5.61
CA ASN A 65 -8.90 22.31 -6.65
C ASN A 65 -9.37 23.70 -6.19
N VAL A 66 -10.26 23.78 -5.19
CA VAL A 66 -10.83 25.05 -4.71
C VAL A 66 -10.23 25.44 -3.37
N ASP A 67 -10.32 24.55 -2.39
CA ASP A 67 -9.92 24.89 -1.02
C ASP A 67 -8.39 24.88 -0.84
N TYR A 68 -7.70 23.97 -1.54
CA TYR A 68 -6.25 23.79 -1.45
C TYR A 68 -5.57 23.61 -2.82
N PRO A 69 -5.67 24.55 -3.77
CA PRO A 69 -5.26 24.38 -5.18
C PRO A 69 -3.76 24.11 -5.40
N GLN A 70 -2.90 24.49 -4.46
CA GLN A 70 -1.44 24.41 -4.61
C GLN A 70 -0.76 23.50 -3.58
N ALA A 71 -1.52 22.93 -2.64
CA ALA A 71 -0.92 22.12 -1.59
C ALA A 71 -0.39 20.79 -2.18
N PRO A 72 0.79 20.32 -1.75
CA PRO A 72 1.25 18.97 -2.06
C PRO A 72 0.24 17.91 -1.60
N ILE A 73 0.25 16.76 -2.26
CA ILE A 73 -0.72 15.68 -2.05
C ILE A 73 0.01 14.41 -1.64
N ARG A 74 -0.45 13.77 -0.57
CA ARG A 74 -0.19 12.34 -0.30
C ARG A 74 -1.42 11.54 -0.73
N VAL A 75 -1.22 10.56 -1.60
CA VAL A 75 -2.29 9.66 -2.05
C VAL A 75 -2.14 8.27 -1.43
N SER A 76 -3.24 7.70 -0.96
CA SER A 76 -3.29 6.34 -0.43
C SER A 76 -4.42 5.55 -1.10
N LEU A 77 -4.04 4.42 -1.71
CA LEU A 77 -4.87 3.37 -2.30
C LEU A 77 -4.37 2.00 -1.82
N TRP A 78 -3.86 1.91 -0.58
CA TRP A 78 -3.17 0.72 -0.05
C TRP A 78 -4.14 -0.28 0.60
N ASN A 79 -4.92 0.18 1.56
CA ASN A 79 -5.97 -0.60 2.22
C ASN A 79 -7.34 -0.18 1.68
N TRP A 80 -7.46 -0.17 0.36
CA TRP A 80 -8.61 0.39 -0.34
C TRP A 80 -9.87 -0.46 -0.20
N ALA A 81 -9.76 -1.73 0.19
CA ALA A 81 -10.89 -2.63 0.41
C ALA A 81 -10.94 -3.06 1.89
N PRO A 82 -12.13 -3.41 2.43
CA PRO A 82 -12.27 -3.83 3.82
C PRO A 82 -11.63 -5.20 4.10
N SER A 83 -11.43 -6.02 3.07
CA SER A 83 -10.74 -7.32 3.15
C SER A 83 -10.17 -7.72 1.79
N ALA A 84 -9.28 -8.71 1.77
CA ALA A 84 -8.76 -9.30 0.53
C ALA A 84 -9.87 -9.94 -0.32
N SER A 85 -10.84 -10.59 0.30
CA SER A 85 -11.99 -11.19 -0.41
C SER A 85 -12.88 -10.12 -1.05
N ALA A 86 -13.14 -9.01 -0.36
CA ALA A 86 -13.86 -7.88 -0.91
C ALA A 86 -13.08 -7.22 -2.04
N ALA A 87 -11.75 -7.11 -1.92
CA ALA A 87 -10.90 -6.59 -2.98
C ALA A 87 -11.08 -7.40 -4.28
N GLU A 88 -10.96 -8.72 -4.23
CA GLU A 88 -11.13 -9.60 -5.40
C GLU A 88 -12.53 -9.50 -6.02
N MET A 89 -13.56 -9.33 -5.19
CA MET A 89 -14.93 -9.10 -5.67
C MET A 89 -15.06 -7.74 -6.37
N TYR A 90 -14.56 -6.67 -5.76
CA TYR A 90 -14.64 -5.32 -6.32
C TYR A 90 -13.85 -5.17 -7.60
N LEU A 91 -12.71 -5.87 -7.74
CA LEU A 91 -11.92 -5.92 -8.98
C LEU A 91 -12.72 -6.42 -10.20
N ARG A 92 -13.87 -7.07 -9.99
CA ARG A 92 -14.75 -7.63 -11.03
C ARG A 92 -16.12 -6.93 -11.11
N SER A 93 -16.32 -5.84 -10.37
CA SER A 93 -17.61 -5.17 -10.25
C SER A 93 -17.58 -3.73 -10.78
N GLY A 94 -18.73 -3.05 -10.75
CA GLY A 94 -18.84 -1.63 -11.08
C GLY A 94 -18.03 -0.70 -10.16
N VAL A 95 -17.54 -1.20 -9.01
CA VAL A 95 -16.69 -0.41 -8.09
C VAL A 95 -15.37 -0.01 -8.76
N VAL A 96 -14.78 -0.88 -9.59
CA VAL A 96 -13.57 -0.54 -10.37
C VAL A 96 -13.81 0.64 -11.31
N HIS A 97 -15.01 0.76 -11.88
CA HIS A 97 -15.36 1.89 -12.73
C HIS A 97 -15.32 3.21 -11.93
N VAL A 98 -15.90 3.20 -10.72
CA VAL A 98 -15.89 4.36 -9.82
C VAL A 98 -14.46 4.68 -9.37
N LEU A 99 -13.68 3.69 -8.92
CA LEU A 99 -12.28 3.86 -8.54
C LEU A 99 -11.42 4.37 -9.70
N SER A 100 -11.73 3.98 -10.94
CA SER A 100 -11.04 4.49 -12.13
C SER A 100 -11.24 5.99 -12.32
N GLY A 101 -12.43 6.51 -12.02
CA GLY A 101 -12.69 7.96 -12.01
C GLY A 101 -11.87 8.69 -10.96
N HIS A 102 -11.81 8.15 -9.74
CA HIS A 102 -11.01 8.70 -8.65
C HIS A 102 -9.52 8.68 -8.99
N PHE A 103 -9.03 7.56 -9.51
CA PHE A 103 -7.65 7.40 -9.93
C PHE A 103 -7.28 8.36 -11.06
N LYS A 104 -8.13 8.51 -12.10
CA LYS A 104 -7.93 9.52 -13.17
C LYS A 104 -7.80 10.93 -12.59
N PHE A 105 -8.66 11.29 -11.64
CA PHE A 105 -8.62 12.59 -11.00
C PHE A 105 -7.29 12.80 -10.26
N VAL A 106 -6.92 11.90 -9.35
CA VAL A 106 -5.68 12.09 -8.56
C VAL A 106 -4.42 11.98 -9.42
N PHE A 107 -4.41 11.09 -10.42
CA PHE A 107 -3.27 10.92 -11.32
C PHE A 107 -3.10 12.10 -12.28
N GLY A 108 -4.20 12.80 -12.65
CA GLY A 108 -4.13 14.08 -13.36
C GLY A 108 -3.39 15.18 -12.57
N LEU A 109 -3.21 14.98 -11.26
CA LEU A 109 -2.49 15.88 -10.35
C LEU A 109 -1.13 15.31 -9.92
N LEU A 110 -0.56 14.37 -10.68
CA LEU A 110 0.71 13.70 -10.34
C LEU A 110 1.85 14.68 -10.01
N TRP A 111 1.90 15.83 -10.68
CA TRP A 111 2.87 16.89 -10.41
C TRP A 111 2.81 17.47 -8.99
N ARG A 112 1.70 17.29 -8.26
CA ARG A 112 1.53 17.67 -6.84
C ARG A 112 1.78 16.52 -5.88
N TRP A 113 2.01 15.30 -6.35
CA TRP A 113 2.18 14.17 -5.46
C TRP A 113 3.52 14.27 -4.75
N HIS A 114 3.48 14.34 -3.42
CA HIS A 114 4.64 14.29 -2.54
C HIS A 114 4.96 12.86 -2.13
N SER A 115 3.93 12.06 -1.81
CA SER A 115 4.12 10.64 -1.51
C SER A 115 2.91 9.81 -1.88
N ALA A 116 3.12 8.55 -2.21
CA ALA A 116 2.04 7.64 -2.61
C ALA A 116 2.15 6.30 -1.90
N ARG A 117 0.99 5.72 -1.53
CA ARG A 117 0.87 4.33 -1.07
C ARG A 117 -0.12 3.63 -1.96
N LEU A 118 0.34 2.67 -2.73
CA LEU A 118 -0.45 2.11 -3.82
C LEU A 118 -0.50 0.60 -3.73
N ASP A 119 -1.67 0.09 -4.04
CA ASP A 119 -1.89 -1.32 -4.23
C ASP A 119 -1.70 -1.69 -5.70
N LEU A 120 -0.62 -2.39 -6.04
CA LEU A 120 -0.29 -2.60 -7.44
C LEU A 120 -1.26 -3.53 -8.15
N LYS A 121 -1.93 -4.43 -7.41
CA LYS A 121 -2.97 -5.26 -7.97
C LYS A 121 -4.19 -4.44 -8.38
N LEU A 122 -4.58 -3.47 -7.55
CA LEU A 122 -5.59 -2.50 -7.93
C LEU A 122 -5.14 -1.64 -9.10
N ILE A 123 -3.90 -1.11 -9.08
CA ILE A 123 -3.38 -0.28 -10.18
C ILE A 123 -3.44 -1.03 -11.50
N GLU A 124 -3.03 -2.30 -11.55
CA GLU A 124 -3.16 -3.15 -12.73
C GLU A 124 -4.61 -3.14 -13.25
N ALA A 125 -5.59 -3.40 -12.38
CA ALA A 125 -7.00 -3.44 -12.78
C ALA A 125 -7.55 -2.07 -13.22
N LEU A 126 -7.14 -0.99 -12.55
CA LEU A 126 -7.54 0.37 -12.92
C LEU A 126 -6.96 0.75 -14.28
N VAL A 127 -5.68 0.48 -14.52
CA VAL A 127 -5.05 0.75 -15.82
C VAL A 127 -5.69 -0.11 -16.90
N MET A 128 -5.98 -1.40 -16.64
CA MET A 128 -6.70 -2.25 -17.59
C MET A 128 -8.06 -1.66 -17.96
N HIS A 129 -8.84 -1.22 -16.96
CA HIS A 129 -10.16 -0.67 -17.18
C HIS A 129 -10.12 0.70 -17.88
N ILE A 130 -9.16 1.56 -17.54
CA ILE A 130 -9.01 2.91 -18.15
C ILE A 130 -8.51 2.82 -19.59
N CYS A 131 -7.58 1.91 -19.86
CA CYS A 131 -6.83 1.86 -21.10
C CYS A 131 -7.31 0.74 -22.05
N GLY A 132 -8.16 -0.17 -21.59
CA GLY A 132 -8.55 -1.37 -22.34
C GLY A 132 -7.36 -2.27 -22.65
N GLY A 133 -6.34 -2.30 -21.77
CA GLY A 133 -5.09 -3.02 -21.97
C GLY A 133 -4.06 -2.34 -22.88
N ASP A 134 -4.32 -1.14 -23.42
CA ASP A 134 -3.33 -0.38 -24.19
C ASP A 134 -2.59 0.61 -23.29
N SER A 135 -1.40 0.23 -22.80
CA SER A 135 -0.63 1.04 -21.85
C SER A 135 -0.29 2.46 -22.34
N ARG A 136 -0.33 2.71 -23.65
CA ARG A 136 -0.14 4.06 -24.24
C ARG A 136 -1.28 5.03 -23.90
N LYS A 137 -2.43 4.52 -23.45
CA LYS A 137 -3.60 5.32 -23.06
C LYS A 137 -3.61 5.71 -21.59
N ILE A 138 -2.55 5.39 -20.83
CA ILE A 138 -2.42 5.87 -19.46
C ILE A 138 -2.42 7.40 -19.50
N PRO A 139 -3.23 8.08 -18.65
CA PRO A 139 -3.38 9.53 -18.72
C PRO A 139 -2.02 10.25 -18.68
N ILE A 140 -1.81 11.16 -19.63
CA ILE A 140 -0.58 11.95 -19.70
C ILE A 140 -0.82 13.22 -18.88
N GLY A 141 -0.50 13.15 -17.58
CA GLY A 141 -0.46 14.32 -16.69
C GLY A 141 0.91 14.99 -16.68
N GLY A 142 1.02 16.12 -15.96
CA GLY A 142 2.33 16.64 -15.55
C GLY A 142 3.08 15.58 -14.76
N GLY A 143 4.37 15.39 -15.05
CA GLY A 143 5.21 14.39 -14.38
C GLY A 143 5.38 14.66 -12.88
N PRO A 144 5.89 13.68 -12.12
CA PRO A 144 6.05 13.76 -10.67
C PRO A 144 7.15 14.77 -10.30
N GLY A 145 6.75 16.02 -10.07
CA GLY A 145 7.68 17.13 -9.84
C GLY A 145 8.22 17.21 -8.42
N ILE A 146 7.51 16.63 -7.43
CA ILE A 146 7.84 16.68 -6.00
C ILE A 146 7.68 15.34 -5.28
N LEU A 147 7.61 14.23 -6.04
CA LEU A 147 7.34 12.91 -5.48
C LEU A 147 8.60 12.35 -4.83
N GLU A 148 8.61 12.30 -3.50
CA GLU A 148 9.77 11.86 -2.72
C GLU A 148 9.72 10.36 -2.37
N SER A 149 8.52 9.84 -2.10
CA SER A 149 8.35 8.52 -1.47
C SER A 149 7.18 7.76 -2.06
N VAL A 150 7.43 6.53 -2.50
CA VAL A 150 6.40 5.62 -2.99
C VAL A 150 6.47 4.31 -2.23
N LYS A 151 5.30 3.85 -1.79
CA LYS A 151 5.12 2.50 -1.28
C LYS A 151 4.21 1.72 -2.23
N PHE A 152 4.56 0.47 -2.49
CA PHE A 152 3.71 -0.52 -3.17
C PHE A 152 3.35 -1.71 -2.29
N THR A 153 2.13 -2.24 -2.39
CA THR A 153 1.74 -3.55 -1.84
C THR A 153 1.23 -4.46 -2.95
N ARG A 154 1.19 -5.78 -2.69
CA ARG A 154 0.69 -6.79 -3.63
C ARG A 154 1.42 -6.79 -4.98
N ALA A 155 2.72 -6.47 -4.94
CA ALA A 155 3.56 -6.40 -6.13
C ALA A 155 3.73 -7.75 -6.83
N GLY A 156 3.79 -8.85 -6.06
CA GLY A 156 3.85 -10.21 -6.58
C GLY A 156 2.54 -10.73 -7.15
N ASP A 157 1.41 -10.04 -6.93
CA ASP A 157 0.07 -10.47 -7.36
C ASP A 157 -0.29 -9.96 -8.77
N ILE A 158 0.56 -9.10 -9.34
CA ILE A 158 0.42 -8.55 -10.69
C ILE A 158 0.54 -9.69 -11.72
N LYS A 159 -0.33 -9.68 -12.74
CA LYS A 159 -0.30 -10.66 -13.84
C LYS A 159 0.38 -10.08 -15.09
N ASP A 160 0.10 -8.82 -15.40
CA ASP A 160 0.63 -8.08 -16.53
C ASP A 160 1.61 -6.99 -16.07
N VAL A 161 2.88 -7.37 -16.05
CA VAL A 161 3.98 -6.46 -15.69
C VAL A 161 4.10 -5.31 -16.69
N GLN A 162 3.82 -5.50 -17.98
CA GLN A 162 4.00 -4.44 -18.99
C GLN A 162 3.04 -3.27 -18.76
N LEU A 163 1.81 -3.60 -18.35
CA LEU A 163 0.80 -2.61 -18.04
C LEU A 163 1.21 -1.74 -16.84
N VAL A 164 1.69 -2.38 -15.78
CA VAL A 164 2.16 -1.69 -14.57
C VAL A 164 3.46 -0.93 -14.84
N ASP A 165 4.36 -1.47 -15.64
CA ASP A 165 5.63 -0.84 -16.02
C ASP A 165 5.43 0.54 -16.66
N THR A 166 4.42 0.67 -17.53
CA THR A 166 4.10 1.97 -18.13
C THR A 166 3.59 2.96 -17.09
N PHE A 167 2.82 2.52 -16.09
CA PHE A 167 2.45 3.36 -14.95
C PHE A 167 3.67 3.75 -14.10
N LEU A 168 4.56 2.81 -13.80
CA LEU A 168 5.76 3.02 -13.01
C LEU A 168 6.73 4.01 -13.68
N SER A 169 6.91 3.91 -15.00
CA SER A 169 7.72 4.87 -15.76
C SER A 169 7.21 6.31 -15.66
N ARG A 170 5.90 6.50 -15.45
CA ARG A 170 5.31 7.82 -15.22
C ARG A 170 5.47 8.30 -13.79
N LEU A 171 5.47 7.38 -12.82
CA LEU A 171 5.73 7.70 -11.41
C LEU A 171 7.22 7.97 -11.14
N SER A 172 8.13 7.37 -11.91
CA SER A 172 9.56 7.49 -11.63
C SER A 172 10.06 8.89 -11.98
N GLY A 173 10.14 9.76 -10.97
CA GLY A 173 10.76 11.09 -11.06
C GLY A 173 12.18 11.10 -10.50
N GLN A 174 12.95 12.14 -10.83
CA GLN A 174 14.31 12.33 -10.28
C GLN A 174 14.33 12.65 -8.77
N GLN A 175 13.19 13.09 -8.22
CA GLN A 175 13.04 13.41 -6.79
C GLN A 175 12.58 12.23 -5.94
N MET A 176 12.32 11.07 -6.55
CA MET A 176 11.90 9.89 -5.80
C MET A 176 13.12 9.26 -5.14
N HIS A 177 13.20 9.40 -3.82
CA HIS A 177 14.33 8.97 -3.01
C HIS A 177 14.00 7.75 -2.12
N GLU A 178 12.71 7.50 -1.87
CA GLU A 178 12.28 6.36 -1.05
C GLU A 178 11.35 5.43 -1.83
N LEU A 179 11.70 4.14 -1.81
CA LEU A 179 10.86 3.07 -2.34
C LEU A 179 10.60 2.02 -1.25
N CYS A 180 9.34 1.70 -1.02
CA CYS A 180 8.93 0.56 -0.19
C CYS A 180 8.11 -0.42 -1.02
N ILE A 181 8.46 -1.70 -0.96
CA ILE A 181 7.70 -2.80 -1.54
C ILE A 181 7.26 -3.66 -0.36
N GLY A 182 5.96 -3.62 -0.09
CA GLY A 182 5.26 -4.30 1.00
C GLY A 182 4.73 -5.68 0.63
N VAL A 183 4.02 -6.29 1.59
CA VAL A 183 3.46 -7.65 1.55
C VAL A 183 2.79 -7.99 0.21
N SER A 184 3.06 -9.21 -0.27
CA SER A 184 2.34 -9.87 -1.36
C SER A 184 2.00 -11.30 -0.98
N ASP A 185 0.76 -11.74 -1.23
CA ASP A 185 0.31 -13.11 -0.93
C ASP A 185 0.61 -14.10 -2.06
N SER A 186 1.24 -13.63 -3.15
CA SER A 186 1.61 -14.46 -4.30
C SER A 186 2.63 -15.54 -3.95
N ALA A 187 2.26 -16.78 -4.24
CA ALA A 187 3.17 -17.93 -4.17
C ALA A 187 4.13 -18.03 -5.38
N LYS A 188 4.10 -17.07 -6.31
CA LYS A 188 4.92 -17.11 -7.52
C LYS A 188 6.30 -16.47 -7.29
N PRO A 189 7.35 -16.96 -7.98
CA PRO A 189 8.64 -16.27 -8.00
C PRO A 189 8.45 -14.82 -8.45
N PHE A 190 8.91 -13.90 -7.62
CA PHE A 190 8.79 -12.46 -7.84
C PHE A 190 10.16 -11.87 -8.09
N SER A 191 10.40 -11.32 -9.29
CA SER A 191 11.63 -10.58 -9.59
C SER A 191 11.36 -9.08 -9.46
N ILE A 192 12.02 -8.45 -8.50
CA ILE A 192 11.91 -7.00 -8.22
C ILE A 192 12.39 -6.22 -9.45
N LEU A 193 13.60 -6.49 -9.94
CA LEU A 193 14.19 -5.78 -11.07
C LEU A 193 13.37 -5.95 -12.37
N ARG A 194 12.75 -7.11 -12.57
CA ARG A 194 11.86 -7.32 -13.73
C ARG A 194 10.56 -6.54 -13.60
N THR A 195 9.93 -6.58 -12.43
CA THR A 195 8.63 -5.94 -12.20
C THR A 195 8.74 -4.42 -12.18
N PHE A 196 9.82 -3.92 -11.62
CA PHE A 196 10.06 -2.50 -11.37
C PHE A 196 11.21 -1.95 -12.22
N ARG A 197 11.39 -2.45 -13.45
CA ARG A 197 12.49 -2.04 -14.34
C ARG A 197 12.48 -0.56 -14.70
N SER A 198 11.31 0.07 -14.70
CA SER A 198 11.15 1.49 -15.02
C SER A 198 11.40 2.42 -13.84
N ILE A 199 11.73 1.89 -12.66
CA ILE A 199 12.14 2.70 -11.51
C ILE A 199 13.60 3.11 -11.69
N HIS A 200 13.87 4.41 -11.55
CA HIS A 200 15.21 4.97 -11.57
C HIS A 200 15.93 4.75 -10.23
N TYR A 201 16.44 3.54 -9.99
CA TYR A 201 17.12 3.12 -8.75
C TYR A 201 18.29 4.01 -8.34
N ALA A 202 18.96 4.65 -9.30
CA ALA A 202 20.07 5.56 -9.05
C ALA A 202 19.69 6.76 -8.15
N PHE A 203 18.42 7.17 -8.09
CA PHE A 203 17.99 8.30 -7.25
C PHE A 203 17.54 7.88 -5.84
N LEU A 204 17.42 6.57 -5.58
CA LEU A 204 16.95 6.07 -4.30
C LEU A 204 18.05 6.17 -3.24
N THR A 205 17.66 6.71 -2.08
CA THR A 205 18.46 6.75 -0.86
C THR A 205 17.94 5.78 0.20
N ARG A 206 16.66 5.38 0.11
CA ARG A 206 16.05 4.40 0.99
C ARG A 206 15.24 3.37 0.21
N LEU A 207 15.47 2.10 0.52
CA LEU A 207 14.77 0.96 -0.04
C LEU A 207 14.27 0.08 1.10
N GLU A 208 12.99 -0.27 1.08
CA GLU A 208 12.35 -1.09 2.10
C GLU A 208 11.62 -2.24 1.41
N LEU A 209 12.03 -3.47 1.71
CA LEU A 209 11.40 -4.71 1.26
C LEU A 209 10.77 -5.35 2.50
N ASP A 210 9.47 -5.14 2.67
CA ASP A 210 8.73 -5.54 3.86
C ASP A 210 7.63 -6.54 3.51
N GLY A 211 7.48 -7.59 4.32
CA GLY A 211 6.31 -8.45 4.26
C GLY A 211 6.33 -9.58 3.22
N PHE A 212 7.49 -9.90 2.63
CA PHE A 212 7.68 -11.12 1.85
C PHE A 212 9.15 -11.55 1.84
N ALA A 213 9.38 -12.85 1.64
CA ALA A 213 10.71 -13.42 1.53
C ALA A 213 11.43 -12.94 0.26
N VAL A 214 12.62 -12.35 0.42
CA VAL A 214 13.49 -11.92 -0.68
C VAL A 214 14.79 -12.70 -0.63
N SER A 215 15.30 -13.16 -1.78
CA SER A 215 16.58 -13.86 -1.79
C SER A 215 17.76 -12.89 -1.68
N ALA A 216 18.83 -13.31 -1.01
CA ALA A 216 20.06 -12.52 -0.93
C ALA A 216 20.65 -12.16 -2.31
N PHE A 217 20.41 -12.99 -3.33
CA PHE A 217 20.81 -12.71 -4.71
C PHE A 217 20.05 -11.51 -5.29
N GLN A 218 18.73 -11.47 -5.14
CA GLN A 218 17.91 -10.36 -5.62
C GLN A 218 18.26 -9.04 -4.93
N VAL A 219 18.51 -9.09 -3.62
CA VAL A 219 18.97 -7.91 -2.87
C VAL A 219 20.33 -7.45 -3.38
N HIS A 220 21.25 -8.38 -3.64
CA HIS A 220 22.56 -8.04 -4.19
C HIS A 220 22.46 -7.36 -5.56
N GLU A 221 21.70 -7.92 -6.51
CA GLU A 221 21.48 -7.31 -7.82
C GLU A 221 20.85 -5.91 -7.69
N LEU A 222 19.88 -5.76 -6.80
CA LEU A 222 19.22 -4.48 -6.55
C LEU A 222 20.18 -3.43 -5.98
N LEU A 223 21.07 -3.84 -5.07
CA LEU A 223 22.08 -2.95 -4.49
C LEU A 223 23.11 -2.48 -5.51
N ILE A 224 23.42 -3.29 -6.54
CA ILE A 224 24.30 -2.87 -7.65
C ILE A 224 23.66 -1.71 -8.44
N GLU A 225 22.34 -1.75 -8.62
CA GLU A 225 21.58 -0.72 -9.35
C GLU A 225 21.34 0.56 -8.52
N THR A 226 21.41 0.48 -7.18
CA THR A 226 21.15 1.60 -6.27
C THR A 226 22.45 2.25 -5.75
N LEU A 227 23.09 3.08 -6.57
CA LEU A 227 24.39 3.71 -6.24
C LEU A 227 24.36 4.66 -5.03
N ASN A 228 23.22 5.27 -4.73
CA ASN A 228 23.06 6.29 -3.68
C ASN A 228 22.33 5.77 -2.44
N ILE A 229 22.15 4.44 -2.32
CA ILE A 229 21.41 3.85 -1.21
C ILE A 229 22.14 4.08 0.11
N MET A 230 21.45 4.68 1.08
CA MET A 230 21.95 4.88 2.44
C MET A 230 21.32 3.88 3.42
N GLU A 231 20.08 3.48 3.15
CA GLU A 231 19.33 2.56 4.00
C GLU A 231 18.61 1.51 3.13
N CYS A 232 18.89 0.24 3.38
CA CYS A 232 18.18 -0.88 2.80
C CYS A 232 17.62 -1.74 3.93
N VAL A 233 16.30 -1.81 4.04
CA VAL A 233 15.59 -2.60 5.05
C VAL A 233 14.98 -3.80 4.36
N VAL A 234 15.28 -5.01 4.86
CA VAL A 234 14.68 -6.25 4.36
C VAL A 234 14.13 -7.01 5.55
N SER A 235 12.81 -7.24 5.57
CA SER A 235 12.12 -7.88 6.71
C SER A 235 12.38 -9.38 6.78
N ASP A 236 12.50 -10.04 5.62
CA ASP A 236 12.65 -11.49 5.51
C ASP A 236 13.66 -11.82 4.39
N LEU A 237 14.92 -11.99 4.78
CA LEU A 237 16.02 -12.30 3.87
C LEU A 237 16.29 -13.80 3.89
N THR A 238 16.09 -14.45 2.75
CA THR A 238 16.32 -15.88 2.56
C THR A 238 17.62 -16.11 1.79
N GLY A 239 18.17 -17.34 1.85
CA GLY A 239 19.48 -17.69 1.28
C GLY A 239 19.64 -17.34 -0.22
N PRO A 240 20.85 -17.50 -0.79
CA PRO A 240 21.08 -17.21 -2.20
C PRO A 240 20.40 -18.26 -3.07
N PHE A 241 19.10 -18.08 -3.32
CA PHE A 241 18.39 -18.83 -4.33
C PHE A 241 18.65 -18.12 -5.66
N GLN A 242 19.65 -18.60 -6.41
CA GLN A 242 19.52 -18.58 -7.86
C GLN A 242 18.21 -19.33 -8.13
N GLU A 243 17.28 -18.72 -8.88
CA GLU A 243 16.22 -19.52 -9.49
C GLU A 243 16.91 -20.76 -10.05
N LEU A 244 16.55 -21.94 -9.50
CA LEU A 244 17.08 -23.23 -9.93
C LEU A 244 17.17 -23.17 -11.44
N ALA A 245 18.41 -23.12 -11.95
CA ALA A 245 18.72 -23.27 -13.35
C ALA A 245 17.90 -24.48 -13.81
N ARG A 246 16.82 -24.22 -14.54
CA ARG A 246 16.08 -25.29 -15.19
C ARG A 246 16.55 -25.34 -16.65
N PRO A 247 16.83 -26.56 -17.12
CA PRO A 247 17.57 -26.84 -18.36
C PRO A 247 16.87 -26.33 -19.62
#